data_AF-A0A7U8C772-F1
#
_entry.id   AF-A0A7U8C772-F1
#
_cell.length_a   1.000
_cell.length_b   1.000
_cell.length_c   1.000
_cell.angle_alpha   90.00
_cell.angle_beta   90.00
_cell.angle_gamma   90.00
#
_symmetry.space_group_name_H-M   'P 1'
#
loop_
_entity.id
_entity.type
_entity.pdbx_description
1 polymer ?
#
loop_
_entity_poly.entity_id
_entity_poly.type
_entity_poly.pdbx_seq_one_letter_code
_entity_poly.pdbx_strand_id
1 'polypeptide(L)'
;MSSIDKKEIRSDKWMSLLIKTGIPIAIISVIALWVGWFFKIPALGNLFIITAAVALALGLIYNVRFVILSVRQLKQKEKKAEDNSDA
;
A
#
# COMPACT_ATOMS: atom_id res chain seq x y z
N MET A 1 19.95 -3.01 18.62
CA MET A 1 19.10 -2.78 17.43
C MET A 1 17.72 -2.36 17.91
N SER A 2 17.47 -1.06 18.09
CA SER A 2 16.13 -0.60 18.47
C SER A 2 15.20 -0.77 17.27
N SER A 3 14.22 -1.64 17.50
CA SER A 3 13.08 -1.93 16.64
C SER A 3 12.60 -0.66 15.94
N ILE A 4 12.66 -0.65 14.61
CA ILE A 4 11.86 0.29 13.82
C ILE A 4 10.42 0.16 14.32
N ASP A 5 9.85 1.25 14.84
CA ASP A 5 8.47 1.28 15.31
C ASP A 5 7.54 1.20 14.09
N LYS A 6 7.29 -0.03 13.67
CA LYS A 6 6.35 -0.36 12.60
C LYS A 6 4.92 0.07 12.96
N LYS A 7 4.59 0.30 14.24
CA LYS A 7 3.26 0.74 14.64
C LYS A 7 3.03 2.20 14.28
N GLU A 8 4.03 3.07 14.38
CA GLU A 8 3.86 4.49 14.05
C GLU A 8 3.63 4.71 12.55
N ILE A 9 4.35 3.98 11.67
CA ILE A 9 4.11 3.99 10.21
C ILE A 9 2.73 3.40 9.85
N ARG A 10 2.27 2.38 10.61
CA ARG A 10 0.98 1.72 10.39
C ARG A 10 -0.20 2.44 11.06
N SER A 11 0.07 3.43 11.92
CA SER A 11 -0.94 4.20 12.66
C SER A 11 -1.53 5.36 11.85
N ASP A 12 -0.97 5.65 10.68
CA ASP A 12 -1.49 6.70 9.82
C ASP A 12 -2.87 6.28 9.28
N LYS A 13 -3.94 6.99 9.68
CA LYS A 13 -5.34 6.62 9.37
C LYS A 13 -5.59 6.43 7.88
N TRP A 14 -4.88 7.19 7.06
CA TRP A 14 -4.90 7.07 5.60
C TRP A 14 -4.31 5.76 5.09
N MET A 15 -3.24 5.28 5.73
CA MET A 15 -2.59 4.01 5.39
C MET A 15 -3.50 2.82 5.68
N SER A 16 -4.18 2.86 6.83
CA SER A 16 -5.16 1.84 7.22
C SER A 16 -6.39 1.83 6.31
N LEU A 17 -6.88 3.02 5.92
CA LEU A 17 -7.98 3.15 4.96
C LEU A 17 -7.62 2.57 3.58
N LEU A 18 -6.45 2.90 3.05
CA LEU A 18 -5.97 2.38 1.76
C LEU A 18 -5.84 0.86 1.74
N ILE A 19 -5.33 0.25 2.82
CA ILE A 19 -5.27 -1.21 2.95
C ILE A 19 -6.68 -1.81 3.04
N LYS A 20 -7.54 -1.22 3.89
CA LYS A 20 -8.87 -1.74 4.18
C LYS A 20 -9.82 -1.64 2.98
N THR A 21 -9.64 -0.67 2.08
CA THR A 21 -10.43 -0.54 0.86
C THR A 21 -9.76 -1.19 -0.35
N GLY A 22 -8.43 -1.06 -0.48
CA GLY A 22 -7.68 -1.60 -1.61
C GLY A 22 -7.68 -3.13 -1.68
N ILE A 23 -7.55 -3.82 -0.54
CA ILE A 23 -7.56 -5.29 -0.50
C ILE A 23 -8.90 -5.87 -0.98
N PRO A 24 -10.08 -5.43 -0.47
CA PRO A 24 -11.36 -5.90 -1.00
C PRO A 24 -11.53 -5.64 -2.49
N ILE A 25 -11.12 -4.46 -2.97
CA ILE A 25 -11.23 -4.09 -4.40
C ILE A 25 -10.36 -5.01 -5.26
N ALA A 26 -9.14 -5.31 -4.81
CA ALA A 26 -8.24 -6.24 -5.50
C ALA A 26 -8.83 -7.66 -5.55
N ILE A 27 -9.43 -8.14 -4.45
CA ILE A 27 -10.10 -9.46 -4.42
C ILE A 27 -11.26 -9.49 -5.42
N ILE A 28 -12.12 -8.46 -5.41
CA ILE A 28 -13.24 -8.36 -6.36
C ILE A 28 -12.73 -8.38 -7.80
N SER A 29 -11.64 -7.66 -8.09
CA SER A 29 -11.01 -7.64 -9.40
C SER A 29 -10.58 -9.04 -9.85
N VAL A 30 -9.84 -9.76 -9.01
CA VAL A 30 -9.37 -11.12 -9.33
C VAL A 30 -10.54 -12.09 -9.53
N ILE A 31 -11.58 -12.00 -8.69
CA ILE A 31 -12.79 -12.84 -8.84
C ILE A 31 -13.52 -12.50 -10.15
N ALA A 32 -13.68 -11.21 -10.46
CA ALA A 32 -14.33 -10.76 -11.69
C ALA A 32 -13.58 -11.23 -12.94
N LEU A 33 -12.24 -11.21 -12.93
CA LEU A 33 -11.42 -11.76 -14.00
C LEU A 33 -11.67 -13.27 -14.15
N TRP A 34 -11.64 -14.01 -13.05
CA TRP A 34 -11.71 -15.46 -13.08
C TRP A 34 -13.08 -15.95 -13.56
N VAL A 35 -14.17 -15.36 -13.03
CA VAL A 35 -15.54 -15.65 -13.46
C VAL A 35 -15.78 -15.18 -14.89
N GLY A 36 -15.32 -13.97 -15.25
CA GLY A 36 -15.45 -13.43 -16.60
C GLY A 36 -14.75 -14.28 -17.65
N TRP A 37 -13.56 -14.80 -17.33
CA TRP A 37 -12.80 -15.69 -18.19
C TRP A 37 -13.47 -17.08 -18.32
N PHE A 38 -13.90 -17.67 -17.20
CA PHE A 38 -14.52 -19.00 -17.20
C PHE A 38 -15.86 -19.04 -17.95
N PHE A 39 -16.71 -18.04 -17.75
CA PHE A 39 -18.03 -17.96 -18.39
C PHE A 39 -18.03 -17.19 -19.72
N LYS A 40 -16.87 -16.68 -20.16
CA LYS A 40 -16.71 -15.83 -21.36
C LYS A 40 -17.68 -14.65 -21.41
N ILE A 41 -17.93 -14.02 -20.26
CA ILE A 41 -18.83 -12.86 -20.14
C ILE A 41 -18.01 -11.57 -20.34
N PRO A 42 -18.17 -10.84 -21.45
CA PRO A 42 -17.35 -9.65 -21.75
C PRO A 42 -17.55 -8.51 -20.74
N ALA A 43 -18.74 -8.38 -20.16
CA ALA A 43 -19.02 -7.35 -19.15
C ALA A 43 -18.16 -7.48 -17.88
N LEU A 44 -17.82 -8.71 -17.47
CA LEU A 44 -16.94 -8.96 -16.33
C LEU A 44 -15.48 -8.59 -16.62
N GLY A 45 -15.05 -8.67 -17.89
CA GLY A 45 -13.74 -8.19 -18.32
C GLY A 45 -13.60 -6.68 -18.18
N ASN A 46 -14.63 -5.90 -18.55
CA ASN A 46 -14.63 -4.45 -18.33
C ASN A 46 -14.61 -4.09 -16.84
N LEU A 47 -15.39 -4.81 -16.02
CA LEU A 47 -15.39 -4.62 -14.56
C LEU A 47 -14.02 -4.95 -13.95
N PHE A 48 -13.36 -6.01 -14.42
CA PHE A 48 -12.00 -6.33 -14.02
C PHE A 48 -11.02 -5.19 -14.33
N ILE A 49 -11.02 -4.65 -15.55
CA ILE A 49 -10.08 -3.59 -15.94
C ILE A 49 -10.22 -2.37 -15.03
N ILE A 50 -11.45 -1.92 -14.77
CA ILE A 50 -11.71 -0.75 -13.92
C ILE A 50 -11.26 -1.02 -12.48
N THR A 51 -11.67 -2.15 -11.90
CA THR A 51 -11.32 -2.50 -10.52
C THR A 51 -9.81 -2.76 -10.36
N ALA A 52 -9.16 -3.35 -11.36
CA ALA A 52 -7.72 -3.57 -11.40
C ALA A 52 -6.97 -2.25 -11.46
N ALA A 53 -7.37 -1.32 -12.33
CA ALA A 53 -6.76 0.00 -12.43
C ALA A 53 -6.85 0.76 -11.09
N VAL A 54 -8.00 0.73 -10.43
CA VAL A 54 -8.19 1.34 -9.10
C VAL A 54 -7.31 0.66 -8.06
N ALA A 55 -7.29 -0.68 -8.00
CA ALA A 55 -6.44 -1.43 -7.07
C ALA A 55 -4.96 -1.12 -7.27
N LEU A 56 -4.50 -1.03 -8.52
CA LEU A 56 -3.12 -0.74 -8.88
C LEU A 56 -2.75 0.69 -8.48
N ALA A 57 -3.61 1.67 -8.74
CA ALA A 57 -3.42 3.04 -8.30
C ALA A 57 -3.32 3.15 -6.77
N LEU A 58 -4.23 2.49 -6.03
CA LEU A 58 -4.19 2.49 -4.57
C LEU A 58 -2.91 1.82 -4.03
N GLY A 59 -2.48 0.71 -4.64
CA GLY A 59 -1.24 0.02 -4.29
C GLY A 59 0.02 0.86 -4.56
N LEU A 60 0.05 1.59 -5.66
CA LEU A 60 1.16 2.52 -5.97
C LEU A 60 1.22 3.68 -4.98
N ILE A 61 0.08 4.31 -4.68
CA ILE A 61 0.00 5.40 -3.69
C ILE A 61 0.48 4.91 -2.33
N TYR A 62 0.07 3.71 -1.92
CA TYR A 62 0.53 3.06 -0.71
C TYR A 62 2.05 2.89 -0.69
N ASN A 63 2.62 2.28 -1.75
CA ASN A 63 4.05 2.00 -1.83
C ASN A 63 4.89 3.29 -1.79
N VAL A 64 4.48 4.34 -2.52
CA VAL A 64 5.19 5.63 -2.51
C VAL A 64 5.16 6.26 -1.12
N ARG A 65 3.99 6.31 -0.46
CA ARG A 65 3.86 6.86 0.89
C ARG A 65 4.71 6.08 1.90
N PHE A 66 4.71 4.75 1.79
CA PHE A 66 5.53 3.88 2.62
C PHE A 66 7.03 4.19 2.47
N VAL A 67 7.51 4.34 1.22
CA VAL A 67 8.92 4.67 0.94
C VAL A 67 9.29 6.04 1.50
N ILE A 68 8.47 7.06 1.29
CA ILE A 68 8.73 8.42 1.82
C ILE A 68 8.85 8.41 3.34
N LEU A 69 7.93 7.75 4.04
CA LEU A 69 7.95 7.65 5.50
C LEU A 69 9.18 6.86 5.98
N SER A 70 9.51 5.77 5.31
CA SER A 70 10.69 4.96 5.63
C SER A 70 11.98 5.76 5.49
N VAL A 71 12.16 6.50 4.38
CA VAL A 71 13.34 7.36 4.16
C VAL A 71 13.42 8.49 5.19
N ARG A 72 12.28 9.09 5.56
CA ARG A 72 12.26 10.13 6.61
C ARG A 72 12.71 9.59 7.97
N GLN A 73 12.25 8.40 8.35
CA GLN A 73 12.67 7.78 9.60
C GLN A 73 14.15 7.41 9.61
N LEU A 74 14.69 6.92 8.49
CA LEU A 74 16.12 6.62 8.36
C LEU A 74 16.97 7.88 8.58
N LYS A 75 16.63 8.99 7.92
CA LYS A 75 17.32 10.27 8.10
C LYS A 75 17.23 10.82 9.53
N GLN A 76 16.10 10.62 10.20
CA GLN A 76 15.95 11.05 11.61
C GLN A 76 16.79 10.20 12.56
N LYS A 77 16.93 8.89 12.28
CA LYS A 77 17.80 8.01 13.05
C LYS A 77 19.28 8.34 12.87
N GLU A 78 19.71 8.64 11.65
CA GLU A 78 21.09 9.08 11.35
C GLU A 78 21.42 10.38 12.09
N LYS A 79 20.57 11.40 12.00
CA LYS A 79 20.78 12.67 12.72
C LYS A 79 20.85 12.52 14.24
N LYS A 80 20.02 11.65 14.83
CA LYS A 80 20.09 11.35 16.27
C LYS A 80 21.35 10.59 16.67
N ALA A 81 21.93 9.79 15.78
CA ALA A 81 23.15 9.05 16.08
C ALA A 81 24.38 9.98 16.04
N GLU A 82 24.39 10.95 15.13
CA GLU A 82 25.44 11.98 14.99
C GLU A 82 25.44 12.94 16.19
N ASP A 83 24.26 13.45 16.58
CA ASP A 83 24.09 14.34 17.76
C ASP A 83 24.50 13.68 19.09
N ASN A 84 24.35 12.36 19.19
CA ASN A 84 24.68 11.60 20.41
C ASN A 84 26.12 11.05 20.41
N SER A 85 26.90 11.25 19.34
CA SER A 85 28.35 10.99 19.30
C SER A 85 29.20 12.23 19.55
N ASP A 86 28.62 13.43 19.39
CA ASP A 86 29.27 14.72 19.64
C ASP A 86 29.01 15.29 21.05
N ALA A 87 28.27 14.55 21.89
CA ALA A 87 27.95 14.85 23.30
C ALA A 87 28.65 13.86 24.26
#